data_AF-A0A550GKQ0-F1
#
_entry.id   AF-A0A550GKQ0-F1
#
_cell.length_a   1.000
_cell.length_b   1.000
_cell.length_c   1.000
_cell.angle_alpha   90.00
_cell.angle_beta   90.00
_cell.angle_gamma   90.00
#
_symmetry.space_group_name_H-M   'P 1'
#
loop_
_entity.id
_entity.type
_entity.pdbx_description
1 polymer ?
#
loop_
_entity_poly.entity_id
_entity_poly.type
_entity_poly.pdbx_seq_one_letter_code
_entity_poly.pdbx_strand_id
1 'polypeptide(L)'
;MSEERKHASKDAQEVAEIFETLSTKIPEMLNGILGSLFSPEAASNMGKAVAEFRKSLIEGGIPEEEAMEMTEDYLGTLTNWSSVVRDSVRSGRHRNEE
;
A
#
# COMPACT_ATOMS: atom_id res chain seq x y z
N MET A 1 15.53 -7.42 -44.83
CA MET A 1 14.79 -6.46 -43.98
C MET A 1 13.46 -6.99 -43.42
N SER A 2 12.93 -8.15 -43.85
CA SER A 2 11.60 -8.64 -43.40
C SER A 2 11.63 -9.52 -42.14
N GLU A 3 12.70 -10.29 -41.91
CA GLU A 3 12.79 -11.21 -40.76
C GLU A 3 13.16 -10.50 -39.45
N GLU A 4 14.05 -9.51 -39.52
CA GLU A 4 14.54 -8.74 -38.37
C GLU A 4 13.43 -7.91 -37.70
N ARG A 5 12.51 -7.33 -38.50
CA ARG A 5 11.31 -6.64 -37.98
C ARG A 5 10.32 -7.60 -37.34
N LYS A 6 10.24 -8.84 -37.83
CA LYS A 6 9.36 -9.88 -37.29
C LYS A 6 9.84 -10.35 -35.92
N HIS A 7 11.16 -10.49 -35.77
CA HIS A 7 11.79 -10.84 -34.49
C HIS A 7 11.61 -9.72 -33.46
N ALA A 8 11.92 -8.48 -33.83
CA ALA A 8 11.73 -7.33 -32.94
C ALA A 8 10.26 -7.14 -32.51
N SER A 9 9.30 -7.43 -33.41
CA SER A 9 7.87 -7.40 -33.07
C SER A 9 7.50 -8.48 -32.06
N LYS A 10 8.11 -9.67 -32.15
CA LYS A 10 7.85 -10.79 -31.24
C LYS A 10 8.41 -10.52 -29.84
N ASP A 11 9.63 -9.97 -29.78
CA ASP A 11 10.28 -9.60 -28.52
C ASP A 11 9.48 -8.50 -27.79
N ALA A 12 8.92 -7.54 -28.53
CA ALA A 12 8.05 -6.51 -27.96
C ALA A 12 6.72 -7.07 -27.42
N GLN A 13 6.14 -8.07 -28.10
CA GLN A 13 4.91 -8.74 -27.64
C GLN A 13 5.16 -9.53 -26.35
N GLU A 14 6.28 -10.24 -26.25
CA GLU A 14 6.66 -11.00 -25.05
C GLU A 14 6.87 -10.08 -23.84
N VAL A 15 7.51 -8.92 -24.03
CA VAL A 15 7.65 -7.91 -22.97
C VAL A 15 6.30 -7.33 -22.56
N ALA A 16 5.38 -7.11 -23.51
CA ALA A 16 4.04 -6.61 -23.20
C ALA A 16 3.22 -7.61 -22.37
N GLU A 17 3.28 -8.92 -22.69
CA GLU A 17 2.62 -9.98 -21.93
C GLU A 17 3.16 -10.09 -20.49
N ILE A 18 4.47 -9.95 -20.31
CA ILE A 18 5.10 -9.91 -18.98
C ILE A 18 4.59 -8.69 -18.20
N PHE A 19 4.57 -7.51 -18.84
CA PHE A 19 4.08 -6.28 -18.20
C PHE A 19 2.59 -6.36 -17.84
N GLU A 20 1.76 -6.95 -18.70
CA GLU A 20 0.34 -7.17 -18.42
C GLU A 20 0.16 -8.06 -17.19
N THR A 21 0.91 -9.16 -17.12
CA THR A 21 0.91 -10.08 -15.97
C THR A 21 1.34 -9.36 -14.69
N LEU A 22 2.44 -8.60 -14.73
CA LEU A 22 2.94 -7.85 -13.58
C LEU A 22 1.96 -6.76 -13.14
N SER A 23 1.35 -6.04 -14.10
CA SER A 23 0.37 -4.98 -13.83
C SER A 23 -0.89 -5.51 -13.14
N THR A 24 -1.20 -6.80 -13.30
CA THR A 24 -2.31 -7.47 -12.61
C THR A 24 -1.87 -7.99 -11.24
N LYS A 25 -0.69 -8.63 -11.15
CA LYS A 25 -0.23 -9.29 -9.92
C LYS A 25 0.18 -8.31 -8.83
N ILE A 26 0.82 -7.19 -9.17
CA ILE A 26 1.27 -6.21 -8.17
C ILE A 26 0.08 -5.60 -7.41
N PRO A 27 -0.99 -5.09 -8.06
CA PRO A 27 -2.17 -4.61 -7.35
C PRO A 27 -2.90 -5.69 -6.55
N GLU A 28 -3.00 -6.92 -7.06
CA GLU A 28 -3.60 -8.05 -6.32
C GLU A 28 -2.86 -8.32 -5.01
N MET A 29 -1.53 -8.33 -5.04
CA MET A 29 -0.70 -8.52 -3.85
C MET A 29 -0.88 -7.37 -2.86
N LEU A 30 -0.87 -6.12 -3.32
CA LEU A 30 -1.11 -4.95 -2.48
C LEU A 30 -2.49 -5.02 -1.82
N ASN A 31 -3.54 -5.33 -2.59
CA ASN A 31 -4.89 -5.48 -2.07
C ASN A 31 -5.01 -6.64 -1.07
N GLY A 32 -4.28 -7.75 -1.27
CA GLY A 32 -4.22 -8.86 -0.32
C GLY A 32 -3.58 -8.46 1.00
N ILE A 33 -2.46 -7.74 0.96
CA ILE A 33 -1.78 -7.22 2.16
C ILE A 33 -2.66 -6.21 2.88
N LEU A 34 -3.22 -5.22 2.16
CA LEU A 34 -4.13 -4.23 2.75
C LEU A 34 -5.39 -4.89 3.30
N GLY A 35 -5.97 -5.86 2.60
CA GLY A 35 -7.12 -6.63 3.10
C GLY A 35 -6.81 -7.41 4.37
N SER A 36 -5.60 -7.97 4.48
CA SER A 36 -5.16 -8.61 5.72
C SER A 36 -5.04 -7.61 6.87
N LEU A 37 -4.52 -6.39 6.61
CA LEU A 37 -4.33 -5.32 7.59
C LEU A 37 -5.63 -4.56 7.96
N PHE A 38 -6.60 -4.50 7.07
CA PHE A 38 -7.90 -3.83 7.28
C PHE A 38 -9.05 -4.82 7.53
N SER A 39 -8.75 -6.09 7.79
CA SER A 39 -9.73 -7.06 8.28
C SER A 39 -10.24 -6.68 9.68
N PRO A 40 -11.44 -7.12 10.10
CA PRO A 40 -11.92 -6.88 11.47
C PRO A 40 -10.94 -7.37 12.56
N GLU A 41 -10.26 -8.49 12.29
CA GLU A 41 -9.23 -9.04 13.18
C GLU A 41 -8.00 -8.12 13.26
N ALA A 42 -7.51 -7.64 12.11
CA ALA A 42 -6.36 -6.73 12.09
C ALA A 42 -6.71 -5.35 12.67
N ALA A 43 -7.91 -4.84 12.44
CA ALA A 43 -8.40 -3.64 13.11
C ALA A 43 -8.45 -3.82 14.64
N SER A 44 -8.91 -4.98 15.13
CA SER A 44 -8.90 -5.30 16.57
C SER A 44 -7.48 -5.37 17.13
N ASN A 45 -6.57 -6.04 16.43
CA ASN A 45 -5.16 -6.16 16.85
C ASN A 45 -4.45 -4.80 16.83
N MET A 46 -4.71 -3.97 15.82
CA MET A 46 -4.19 -2.61 15.74
C MET A 46 -4.70 -1.76 16.90
N GLY A 47 -6.01 -1.82 17.22
CA GLY A 47 -6.57 -1.10 18.35
C GLY A 47 -5.94 -1.49 19.69
N LYS A 48 -5.64 -2.78 19.90
CA LYS A 48 -4.92 -3.25 21.10
C LYS A 48 -3.49 -2.70 21.15
N ALA A 49 -2.76 -2.79 20.04
CA ALA A 49 -1.39 -2.31 19.97
C ALA A 49 -1.29 -0.79 20.23
N VAL A 50 -2.23 -0.01 19.71
CA VAL A 50 -2.35 1.43 19.95
C VAL A 50 -2.62 1.71 21.44
N ALA A 51 -3.55 0.97 22.05
CA ALA A 51 -3.87 1.14 23.45
C ALA A 51 -2.68 0.78 24.36
N GLU A 52 -1.98 -0.32 24.07
CA GLU A 52 -0.77 -0.72 24.79
C GLU A 52 0.35 0.30 24.62
N PHE A 53 0.58 0.79 23.40
CA PHE A 53 1.58 1.82 23.12
C PHE A 53 1.34 3.08 23.96
N ARG A 54 0.14 3.66 23.88
CA ARG A 54 -0.23 4.85 24.66
C ARG A 54 -0.09 4.60 26.17
N LYS A 55 -0.54 3.43 26.64
CA LYS A 55 -0.42 3.05 28.05
C LYS A 55 1.06 3.02 28.48
N SER A 56 1.94 2.42 27.68
CA SER A 56 3.38 2.37 27.98
C SER A 56 4.04 3.75 27.98
N LEU A 57 3.60 4.69 27.13
CA LEU A 57 4.08 6.08 27.17
C LEU A 57 3.73 6.74 28.52
N ILE A 58 2.47 6.60 28.95
CA ILE A 58 1.99 7.14 30.22
C ILE A 58 2.72 6.52 31.41
N GLU A 59 2.88 5.19 31.41
CA GLU A 59 3.64 4.47 32.45
C GLU A 59 5.12 4.87 32.47
N GLY A 60 5.67 5.26 31.31
CA GLY A 60 7.02 5.81 31.17
C GLY A 60 7.16 7.25 31.67
N GLY A 61 6.07 7.89 32.12
CA GLY A 61 6.06 9.25 32.66
C GLY A 61 5.73 10.34 31.66
N ILE A 62 5.31 9.99 30.44
CA ILE A 62 4.83 10.97 29.45
C ILE A 62 3.43 11.44 29.86
N PRO A 63 3.17 12.76 29.92
CA PRO A 63 1.84 13.30 30.20
C PRO A 63 0.78 12.74 29.26
N GLU A 64 -0.45 12.58 29.76
CA GLU A 64 -1.53 11.93 29.02
C GLU A 64 -1.85 12.59 27.66
N GLU A 65 -1.78 13.91 27.61
CA GLU A 65 -2.01 14.71 26.40
C GLU A 65 -0.91 14.49 25.35
N GLU A 66 0.36 14.54 25.76
CA GLU A 66 1.51 14.29 24.89
C GLU A 66 1.55 12.83 24.42
N ALA A 67 1.21 11.88 25.29
CA ALA A 67 1.09 10.47 24.91
C ALA A 67 -0.03 10.22 23.88
N MET A 68 -1.12 11.00 23.95
CA MET A 68 -2.19 10.96 22.95
C MET A 68 -1.69 11.49 21.60
N GLU A 69 -1.05 12.67 21.59
CA GLU A 69 -0.50 13.28 20.38
C GLU A 69 0.51 12.36 19.68
N MET A 70 1.48 11.81 20.42
CA MET A 70 2.47 10.86 19.87
C MET A 70 1.82 9.60 19.28
N THR A 71 0.71 9.14 19.87
CA THR A 71 -0.05 7.98 19.38
C THR A 71 -0.81 8.33 18.09
N GLU A 72 -1.43 9.50 18.03
CA GLU A 72 -2.12 10.01 16.84
C GLU A 72 -1.16 10.20 15.66
N ASP A 73 0.02 10.79 15.89
CA ASP A 73 1.07 10.99 14.89
C ASP A 73 1.60 9.67 14.33
N TYR A 74 1.83 8.69 15.21
CA TYR A 74 2.27 7.35 14.81
C TYR A 74 1.22 6.66 13.91
N LEU A 75 -0.06 6.72 14.30
CA LEU A 75 -1.17 6.20 13.50
C LEU A 75 -1.39 6.97 12.20
N GLY A 76 -1.22 8.29 12.22
CA GLY A 76 -1.30 9.16 11.06
C GLY A 76 -0.27 8.76 10.01
N THR A 77 0.94 8.43 10.44
CA THR A 77 2.01 7.94 9.54
C THR A 77 1.62 6.63 8.86
N LEU A 78 1.04 5.68 9.60
CA LEU A 78 0.59 4.39 9.06
C LEU A 78 -0.59 4.53 8.09
N THR A 79 -1.52 5.44 8.37
CA THR A 79 -2.73 5.64 7.54
C THR A 79 -2.47 6.52 6.32
N ASN A 80 -1.55 7.49 6.38
CA ASN A 80 -1.12 8.27 5.23
C ASN A 80 -0.42 7.44 4.15
N TRP A 81 0.18 6.30 4.50
CA TRP A 81 0.66 5.38 3.46
C TRP A 81 -0.48 4.86 2.57
N SER A 82 -1.68 4.67 3.14
CA SER A 82 -2.84 4.19 2.37
C SER A 82 -3.36 5.21 1.35
N SER A 83 -3.22 6.52 1.62
CA SER A 83 -3.57 7.56 0.66
C SER A 83 -2.56 7.61 -0.48
N VAL A 84 -1.25 7.51 -0.20
CA VAL A 84 -0.21 7.42 -1.23
C VAL A 84 -0.41 6.24 -2.17
N VAL A 85 -0.75 5.06 -1.63
CA VAL A 85 -1.07 3.87 -2.44
C VAL A 85 -2.33 4.10 -3.26
N ARG A 86 -3.39 4.66 -2.66
CA ARG A 86 -4.66 4.95 -3.35
C ARG A 86 -4.49 5.96 -4.48
N ASP A 87 -3.71 7.00 -4.26
CA ASP A 87 -3.46 8.07 -5.24
C ASP A 87 -2.59 7.55 -6.38
N SER A 88 -1.63 6.67 -6.09
CA SER A 88 -0.84 5.97 -7.11
C SER A 88 -1.72 5.05 -7.98
N VAL A 89 -2.65 4.32 -7.37
CA VAL A 89 -3.64 3.47 -8.09
C VAL A 89 -4.61 4.32 -8.93
N ARG A 90 -5.07 5.45 -8.42
CA ARG A 90 -5.97 6.37 -9.14
C ARG A 90 -5.28 7.09 -10.28
N SER A 91 -4.02 7.50 -10.11
CA SER A 91 -3.25 8.20 -11.14
C SER A 91 -2.88 7.29 -12.31
N GLY A 92 -2.81 5.96 -12.11
CA GLY A 92 -2.67 4.99 -13.19
C GLY A 92 -3.95 4.82 -14.03
N ARG A 93 -5.13 5.06 -13.45
CA ARG A 93 -6.43 4.84 -14.11
C ARG A 93 -6.82 5.97 -15.08
N HIS A 94 -6.31 7.18 -14.87
CA HIS A 94 -6.55 8.32 -15.77
C HIS A 94 -5.68 8.34 -17.03
N ARG A 95 -4.64 7.48 -17.12
CA ARG A 95 -3.73 7.46 -18.28
C ARG A 95 -4.17 6.52 -19.41
N ASN A 96 -5.28 5.79 -19.23
CA ASN A 96 -5.82 4.82 -20.18
C ASN A 96 -7.12 5.31 -20.88
N GLU A 97 -7.49 6.58 -20.73
CA GLU A 97 -8.70 7.17 -21.36
C GLU A 97 -8.38 8.31 -22.36
N GLU A 98 -7.13 8.47 -22.79
CA GLU A 98 -6.73 9.40 -23.88
C GLU A 98 -6.11 8.66 -25.08
#